data_AF-A0A7W1Q3J5-F1
#
_entry.id   AF-A0A7W1Q3J5-F1
#
_cell.length_a   1.000
_cell.length_b   1.000
_cell.length_c   1.000
_cell.angle_alpha   90.00
_cell.angle_beta   90.00
_cell.angle_gamma   90.00
#
_symmetry.space_group_name_H-M   'P 1'
#
loop_
_entity.id
_entity.type
_entity.pdbx_description
1 polymer ?
#
loop_
_entity_poly.entity_id
_entity_poly.type
_entity_poly.pdbx_seq_one_letter_code
_entity_poly.pdbx_strand_id
1 'polypeptide(L)' 'VLTDVRRDGTLTGPNVELLQQVCAATTRPVVASGGVSSLEDLRVLRQLVDIGVEGAIVGKALYASAFTLEEALEVAGT' A
#
# COMPACT_ATOMS: atom_id res chain seq x y z
N VAL A 1 -4.08 -3.32 10.57
CA VAL A 1 -3.63 -3.85 9.25
C VAL A 1 -4.84 -4.22 8.44
N LEU A 2 -4.95 -3.74 7.21
CA LEU A 2 -6.04 -4.00 6.28
C LEU A 2 -5.51 -4.74 5.06
N THR A 3 -5.99 -5.96 4.82
CA THR A 3 -5.65 -6.74 3.62
C THR A 3 -6.89 -6.92 2.76
N ASP A 4 -6.87 -6.47 1.50
CA ASP A 4 -7.90 -6.87 0.53
C ASP A 4 -7.52 -8.21 -0.09
N VAL A 5 -8.11 -9.29 0.41
CA VAL A 5 -7.87 -10.67 -0.08
C VAL A 5 -8.20 -10.84 -1.56
N ARG A 6 -9.03 -9.97 -2.15
CA ARG A 6 -9.35 -10.02 -3.59
C ARG A 6 -8.23 -9.43 -4.45
N ARG A 7 -7.40 -8.55 -3.87
CA ARG A 7 -6.25 -7.95 -4.55
C ARG A 7 -4.91 -8.53 -4.08
N ASP A 8 -4.93 -9.33 -3.03
CA ASP A 8 -3.71 -9.96 -2.54
C ASP A 8 -3.11 -10.88 -3.62
N GLY A 9 -1.84 -10.62 -3.94
CA GLY A 9 -1.12 -11.34 -4.97
C GLY A 9 -1.62 -11.19 -6.42
N THR A 10 -2.57 -10.30 -6.72
CA THR A 10 -3.06 -10.08 -8.10
C THR A 10 -2.21 -9.10 -8.91
N LEU A 11 -1.33 -8.36 -8.23
CA LEU A 11 -0.47 -7.32 -8.82
C LEU A 11 -1.24 -6.19 -9.54
N THR A 12 -2.47 -5.90 -9.11
CA THR A 12 -3.35 -4.89 -9.73
C THR A 12 -3.39 -3.55 -8.99
N GLY A 13 -2.52 -3.36 -8.00
CA GLY A 13 -2.50 -2.19 -7.14
C GLY A 13 -3.41 -2.32 -5.90
N PRO A 14 -3.17 -1.52 -4.85
CA PRO A 14 -3.91 -1.55 -3.61
C PRO A 14 -5.35 -1.05 -3.78
N ASN A 15 -6.26 -1.47 -2.89
CA ASN A 15 -7.64 -0.99 -2.90
C ASN A 15 -7.76 0.35 -2.17
N VAL A 16 -7.49 1.44 -2.90
CA VAL A 16 -7.51 2.83 -2.40
C VAL A 16 -8.87 3.21 -1.81
N GLU A 17 -9.96 2.87 -2.49
CA GLU A 17 -11.32 3.20 -2.06
C GLU A 17 -11.64 2.54 -0.72
N LEU A 18 -11.28 1.26 -0.56
CA LEU A 18 -11.45 0.54 0.70
C LEU A 18 -10.58 1.14 1.81
N LEU A 19 -9.33 1.52 1.52
CA LEU A 19 -8.45 2.18 2.49
C LEU A 19 -9.05 3.50 2.97
N GLN A 20 -9.57 4.34 2.07
CA GLN A 20 -10.25 5.59 2.41
C GLN A 20 -11.48 5.35 3.30
N GLN A 21 -12.31 4.36 2.97
CA GLN A 21 -13.49 4.00 3.78
C GLN A 21 -13.12 3.56 5.19
N VAL A 22 -12.08 2.72 5.33
CA VAL A 22 -11.61 2.25 6.63
C VAL A 22 -11.01 3.40 7.43
N CYS A 23 -10.17 4.24 6.81
CA CYS A 23 -9.60 5.42 7.45
C CYS A 23 -10.68 6.41 7.94
N ALA A 24 -11.77 6.59 7.20
CA ALA A 24 -12.90 7.40 7.64
C ALA A 24 -13.67 6.78 8.83
N ALA A 25 -13.59 5.46 9.02
CA ALA A 25 -14.32 4.72 10.05
C ALA A 25 -13.56 4.55 11.38
N THR A 26 -12.28 4.93 11.44
CA THR A 26 -11.44 4.77 12.64
C THR A 26 -10.42 5.88 12.76
N THR A 27 -10.08 6.27 13.98
CA THR A 27 -8.95 7.17 14.26
C THR A 27 -7.63 6.42 14.45
N ARG A 28 -7.66 5.08 14.43
CA ARG A 28 -6.46 4.26 14.56
C ARG A 28 -5.68 4.21 13.24
N PRO A 29 -4.35 4.24 13.28
CA PRO A 29 -3.53 4.07 12.10
C PRO A 29 -3.84 2.79 11.30
N VAL A 30 -3.82 2.91 9.98
CA VAL A 30 -4.11 1.82 9.04
C VAL A 30 -2.84 1.45 8.27
N VAL A 31 -2.43 0.19 8.35
CA VAL A 31 -1.39 -0.37 7.48
C VAL A 31 -2.06 -1.04 6.28
N ALA A 32 -1.73 -0.57 5.07
CA ALA A 32 -2.19 -1.17 3.82
C ALA A 32 -1.44 -2.48 3.54
N SER A 33 -2.16 -3.53 3.15
CA SER A 33 -1.58 -4.83 2.83
C SER A 33 -2.27 -5.44 1.62
N GLY A 34 -1.50 -6.03 0.71
CA GLY A 34 -2.00 -6.66 -0.51
C GLY A 34 -2.12 -5.71 -1.70
N GLY A 35 -1.91 -6.24 -2.90
CA GLY A 35 -2.12 -5.54 -4.16
C GLY A 35 -0.95 -4.71 -4.69
N VAL A 36 0.01 -4.29 -3.85
CA VAL A 36 1.18 -3.51 -4.30
C VAL A 36 1.97 -4.28 -5.37
N SER A 37 2.12 -3.68 -6.54
CA SER A 37 2.85 -4.24 -7.69
C SER A 37 3.84 -3.29 -8.34
N SER A 38 3.75 -2.00 -8.06
CA SER A 38 4.60 -0.97 -8.66
C SER A 38 5.00 0.11 -7.66
N LEU A 39 6.01 0.91 -8.02
CA LEU A 39 6.38 2.12 -7.27
C LEU A 39 5.25 3.16 -7.28
N GLU A 40 4.39 3.15 -8.30
CA GLU A 40 3.26 4.07 -8.37
C GLU A 40 2.21 3.76 -7.31
N ASP A 41 2.00 2.48 -6.99
CA ASP A 41 1.13 2.09 -5.89
C ASP A 41 1.62 2.67 -4.55
N LEU A 42 2.94 2.74 -4.34
CA LEU A 42 3.52 3.36 -3.15
C LEU A 42 3.28 4.88 -3.13
N ARG A 43 3.39 5.56 -4.28
CA ARG A 43 3.04 6.99 -4.39
C ARG A 43 1.57 7.24 -4.05
N VAL A 44 0.67 6.39 -4.55
CA VAL A 44 -0.76 6.48 -4.26
C VAL A 44 -1.03 6.24 -2.78
N LEU A 45 -0.44 5.23 -2.16
CA LEU A 45 -0.60 4.97 -0.72
C LEU A 45 -0.07 6.12 0.13
N ARG A 46 1.01 6.77 -0.30
CA ARG A 46 1.58 7.93 0.37
C ARG A 46 0.62 9.12 0.39
N GLN A 47 -0.20 9.32 -0.65
CA GLN A 47 -1.24 10.35 -0.65
C GLN A 47 -2.34 10.09 0.39
N LEU A 48 -2.41 8.89 0.98
CA LEU A 48 -3.39 8.54 2.00
C LEU A 48 -2.85 8.70 3.44
N VAL A 49 -1.63 9.20 3.62
CA VAL A 49 -1.03 9.38 4.95
C VAL A 49 -1.83 10.37 5.78
N ASP A 50 -2.23 11.50 5.19
CA ASP A 50 -3.00 12.56 5.87
C ASP A 50 -4.39 12.10 6.32
N ILE A 51 -4.90 11.01 5.75
CA ILE A 51 -6.21 10.45 6.13
C ILE A 51 -6.10 9.25 7.09
N GLY A 52 -4.89 8.76 7.39
CA GLY A 52 -4.67 7.73 8.43
C GLY A 52 -3.92 6.48 8.00
N VAL A 53 -3.43 6.38 6.75
CA VAL A 53 -2.54 5.27 6.35
C VAL A 53 -1.14 5.52 6.88
N GLU A 54 -0.62 4.63 7.74
CA GLU A 54 0.72 4.80 8.34
C GLU A 54 1.83 4.02 7.62
N GLY A 55 1.46 3.06 6.78
CA GLY A 55 2.44 2.21 6.12
C GLY A 55 1.82 1.19 5.18
N ALA A 56 2.70 0.47 4.51
CA ALA A 56 2.34 -0.57 3.54
C ALA A 56 3.18 -1.84 3.76
N ILE A 57 2.56 -3.00 3.52
CA ILE A 57 3.24 -4.30 3.48
C ILE A 57 3.42 -4.71 2.03
N VAL A 58 4.67 -4.83 1.61
CA VAL A 58 5.05 -5.25 0.25
C VAL A 58 5.63 -6.66 0.31
N GLY A 59 5.02 -7.58 -0.43
CA GLY A 59 5.45 -8.98 -0.52
C GLY A 59 5.82 -9.36 -1.93
N LYS A 60 4.87 -9.94 -2.68
CA LYS A 60 5.08 -10.55 -4.00
C LYS A 60 5.84 -9.67 -5.00
N ALA A 61 5.63 -8.36 -5.00
CA ALA A 61 6.33 -7.44 -5.91
C ALA A 61 7.86 -7.47 -5.75
N LEU A 62 8.36 -7.58 -4.52
CA LEU A 62 9.80 -7.69 -4.26
C LEU A 62 10.34 -9.05 -4.71
N TYR A 63 9.62 -10.14 -4.44
CA TYR A 63 9.99 -11.48 -4.90
C TYR A 63 9.95 -11.61 -6.43
N ALA A 64 9.05 -10.89 -7.10
CA ALA A 64 8.94 -10.85 -8.55
C ALA A 64 9.92 -9.88 -9.21
N SER A 65 10.78 -9.20 -8.43
CA SER A 65 11.72 -8.18 -8.93
C SER A 65 11.03 -7.07 -9.73
N ALA A 66 9.81 -6.67 -9.34
CA ALA A 66 9.09 -5.57 -9.98
C ALA A 66 9.74 -4.21 -9.71
N PHE A 67 10.41 -4.09 -8.56
CA PHE A 67 11.25 -2.98 -8.10
C PHE A 67 12.12 -3.48 -6.94
N THR A 68 13.15 -2.74 -6.57
CA THR A 68 14.01 -3.06 -5.42
C THR A 68 13.50 -2.45 -4.12
N LEU A 69 13.98 -2.96 -2.98
CA LEU A 69 13.66 -2.38 -1.67
C LEU A 69 14.13 -0.93 -1.59
N GLU A 70 15.31 -0.62 -2.14
CA GLU A 70 15.88 0.72 -2.17
C GLU A 70 14.97 1.69 -2.95
N GLU A 71 14.50 1.30 -4.14
CA GLU A 71 13.56 2.11 -4.93
C GLU A 71 12.25 2.33 -4.18
N ALA A 72 11.74 1.31 -3.50
CA ALA A 72 10.53 1.41 -2.69
C ALA A 72 10.69 2.39 -1.51
N LEU A 73 11.84 2.35 -0.83
CA LEU A 73 12.16 3.24 0.28
C LEU A 73 12.38 4.67 -0.18
N GLU A 74 12.98 4.89 -1.35
CA GLU A 74 13.14 6.22 -1.94
C GLU A 74 11.78 6.88 -2.19
N VAL A 75 10.82 6.12 -2.72
CA VAL A 75 9.46 6.59 -2.99
C VAL A 75 8.63 6.77 -1.71
N ALA A 76 8.78 5.87 -0.73
CA ALA A 76 8.02 5.93 0.52
C ALA A 76 8.55 7.00 1.48
N GLY A 77 9.87 7.17 1.57
CA GLY A 77 10.55 7.96 2.60
C GLY A 77 10.75 9.45 2.28
N THR A 78 10.44 9.91 1.06
CA THR A 78 10.64 11.32 0.63
C THR A 78 9.37 12.14 0.69
#